data_AF-A0A1F7ULM8-F1
#
_entry.id   AF-A0A1F7ULM8-F1
#
_cell.length_a   1.000
_cell.length_b   1.000
_cell.length_c   1.000
_cell.angle_alpha   90.00
_cell.angle_beta   90.00
_cell.angle_gamma   90.00
#
_symmetry.space_group_name_H-M   'P 1'
#
loop_
_entity.id
_entity.type
_entity.pdbx_description
1 polymer ?
#
loop_
_entity_poly.entity_id
_entity_poly.type
_entity_poly.pdbx_seq_one_letter_code
_entity_poly.pdbx_strand_id
1 'polypeptide(L)'
;MSVNARGNILPLALVIMSSILLAGIGLGIVVLDSIRRSADTDASMVAYYAADAGIERQLYDLRKKNATIPSLAALNASYGNGSSWVAQSSGFLQTLAKNFSTISKGDFQFVDLFDPDNVGLAGGVTRVDWSWEAGSDCGGGPPEVELGYAKWLSGGSVLPQDFTIVRGLTSPQVTTLDPTKGYRLRFRPKGCAAANLKAEVSPGVAYAPMAFPGDITIGSTGAYKKTTQAISVQAPRQDILSGVFSYVIFSECQLIKDPTNPAPPCP
;
A
#
# COMPACT_ATOMS: atom_id res chain seq x y z
N MET A 1 -58.00 36.54 56.36
CA MET A 1 -58.04 36.35 54.90
C MET A 1 -57.48 34.97 54.58
N SER A 2 -58.34 33.96 54.45
CA SER A 2 -57.91 32.61 54.04
C SER A 2 -57.98 32.52 52.52
N VAL A 3 -56.82 32.39 51.88
CA VAL A 3 -56.73 32.15 50.43
C VAL A 3 -57.26 30.74 50.15
N ASN A 4 -58.29 30.64 49.31
CA ASN A 4 -58.93 29.39 48.89
C ASN A 4 -57.94 28.52 48.06
N ALA A 5 -57.28 27.56 48.72
CA ALA A 5 -56.32 26.64 48.09
C ALA A 5 -56.96 25.52 47.21
N ARG A 6 -58.29 25.52 47.02
CA ARG A 6 -59.03 24.45 46.32
C ARG A 6 -59.19 24.67 44.80
N GLY A 7 -58.72 25.79 44.25
CA GLY A 7 -58.83 26.10 42.82
C GLY A 7 -57.64 25.67 41.94
N ASN A 8 -56.53 25.21 42.52
CA ASN A 8 -55.25 25.05 41.81
C ASN A 8 -54.90 23.61 41.38
N ILE A 9 -55.78 22.64 41.60
CA ILE A 9 -55.52 21.21 41.35
C ILE A 9 -55.65 20.87 39.86
N LEU A 10 -56.63 21.45 39.17
CA LEU A 10 -56.89 21.26 37.74
C LEU A 10 -55.73 21.71 36.84
N PRO A 11 -55.19 22.94 36.98
CA PRO A 11 -54.03 23.37 36.19
C PRO A 11 -52.77 22.56 36.53
N LEU A 12 -52.56 22.17 37.79
CA LEU A 12 -51.44 21.32 38.18
C LEU A 12 -51.52 19.94 37.52
N ALA A 13 -52.69 19.30 37.52
CA ALA A 13 -52.90 18.02 36.85
C ALA A 13 -52.68 18.11 35.34
N LEU A 14 -53.10 19.21 34.71
CA LEU A 14 -52.90 19.44 33.27
C LEU A 14 -51.42 19.62 32.92
N VAL A 15 -50.65 20.34 33.75
CA VAL A 15 -49.19 20.47 33.58
C VAL A 15 -48.50 19.11 33.72
N ILE A 16 -48.89 18.29 34.70
CA ILE A 16 -48.33 16.95 34.90
C ILE A 16 -48.68 16.02 33.73
N MET A 17 -49.93 16.01 33.26
CA MET A 17 -50.30 15.22 32.09
C MET A 17 -49.58 15.69 30.82
N SER A 18 -49.43 16.99 30.63
CA SER A 18 -48.70 17.58 29.50
C SER A 18 -47.22 17.20 29.54
N SER A 19 -46.57 17.25 30.71
CA SER A 19 -45.16 16.88 30.84
C SER A 19 -44.93 15.38 30.59
N ILE A 20 -45.82 14.51 31.07
CA ILE A 20 -45.78 13.07 30.80
C ILE A 20 -45.97 12.80 29.31
N LEU A 21 -46.90 13.50 28.66
CA LEU A 21 -47.17 13.33 27.23
C LEU A 21 -45.99 13.82 26.38
N LEU A 22 -45.38 14.95 26.74
CA LEU A 22 -44.16 15.47 26.10
C LEU A 22 -42.98 14.50 26.28
N ALA A 23 -42.80 13.93 27.48
CA ALA A 23 -41.76 12.93 27.73
C ALA A 23 -41.99 11.66 26.89
N GLY A 24 -43.24 11.20 26.77
CA GLY A 24 -43.61 10.07 25.93
C GLY A 24 -43.33 10.29 24.45
N ILE A 25 -43.68 11.47 23.92
CA ILE A 25 -43.36 11.83 22.52
C ILE A 25 -41.84 11.90 22.32
N GLY A 26 -41.11 12.51 23.26
CA GLY A 26 -39.65 12.60 23.21
C GLY A 26 -38.99 11.21 23.13
N LEU A 27 -39.41 10.28 23.98
CA LEU A 27 -38.94 8.88 23.95
C LEU A 27 -39.29 8.19 22.63
N GLY A 28 -40.51 8.40 22.10
CA GLY A 28 -40.92 7.82 20.82
C GLY A 28 -40.06 8.28 19.65
N ILE A 29 -39.71 9.56 19.60
CA ILE A 29 -38.81 10.11 18.57
C ILE A 29 -37.42 9.48 18.68
N VAL A 30 -36.87 9.38 19.89
CA VAL A 30 -35.53 8.78 20.11
C VAL A 30 -35.49 7.32 19.68
N VAL A 31 -36.54 6.54 19.98
CA VAL A 31 -36.63 5.13 19.58
C VAL A 31 -36.74 4.99 18.06
N LEU A 32 -37.50 5.86 17.38
CA LEU A 32 -37.59 5.83 15.92
C LEU A 32 -36.25 6.21 15.26
N ASP A 33 -35.54 7.19 15.83
CA ASP A 33 -34.22 7.59 15.32
C ASP A 33 -33.18 6.50 15.55
N SER A 34 -33.23 5.80 16.70
CA SER A 34 -32.31 4.69 16.98
C SER A 34 -32.52 3.51 16.03
N ILE A 35 -33.78 3.18 15.67
CA ILE A 35 -34.09 2.13 14.68
C ILE A 35 -33.53 2.51 13.31
N ARG A 36 -33.70 3.77 12.88
CA ARG A 36 -33.16 4.26 11.60
C ARG A 36 -31.64 4.21 11.57
N ARG A 37 -30.98 4.67 12.63
CA ARG A 37 -29.52 4.61 12.76
C ARG A 37 -28.99 3.17 12.77
N SER A 38 -29.71 2.24 13.39
CA SER A 38 -29.36 0.83 13.35
C SER A 38 -29.42 0.28 11.92
N ALA A 39 -30.50 0.58 11.19
CA ALA A 39 -30.65 0.15 9.80
C ALA A 39 -29.60 0.78 8.86
N ASP A 40 -29.22 2.04 9.08
CA ASP A 40 -28.15 2.70 8.34
C ASP A 40 -26.77 2.12 8.69
N THR A 41 -26.54 1.71 9.94
CA THR A 41 -25.31 1.02 10.36
C THR A 41 -25.17 -0.33 9.66
N ASP A 42 -26.25 -1.13 9.62
CA ASP A 42 -26.26 -2.40 8.90
C ASP A 42 -26.03 -2.20 7.40
N ALA A 43 -26.66 -1.17 6.81
CA ALA A 43 -26.45 -0.84 5.41
C ALA A 43 -25.01 -0.40 5.13
N SER A 44 -24.39 0.33 6.05
CA SER A 44 -22.98 0.75 5.99
C SER A 44 -22.03 -0.44 5.95
N MET A 45 -22.29 -1.48 6.76
CA MET A 45 -21.50 -2.72 6.72
C MET A 45 -21.56 -3.41 5.35
N VAL A 46 -22.75 -3.48 4.75
CA VAL A 46 -22.91 -4.06 3.40
C VAL A 46 -22.18 -3.24 2.34
N ALA A 47 -22.26 -1.91 2.42
CA ALA A 47 -21.52 -1.01 1.51
C ALA A 47 -20.00 -1.18 1.67
N TYR A 48 -19.51 -1.37 2.90
CA TYR A 48 -18.10 -1.66 3.17
C TYR A 48 -17.64 -2.97 2.51
N TYR A 49 -18.37 -4.07 2.71
CA TYR A 49 -18.02 -5.35 2.07
C TYR A 49 -18.11 -5.29 0.54
N ALA A 50 -19.03 -4.49 -0.02
CA ALA A 50 -19.07 -4.26 -1.46
C ALA A 50 -17.81 -3.51 -1.95
N ALA A 51 -17.36 -2.48 -1.21
CA ALA A 51 -16.14 -1.75 -1.52
C ALA A 51 -14.92 -2.69 -1.48
N ASP A 52 -14.80 -3.50 -0.43
CA ASP A 52 -13.71 -4.47 -0.23
C ASP A 52 -13.65 -5.51 -1.36
N ALA A 53 -14.80 -6.07 -1.75
CA ALA A 53 -14.91 -6.98 -2.89
C ALA A 53 -14.42 -6.34 -4.21
N GLY A 54 -14.65 -5.03 -4.38
CA GLY A 54 -14.14 -4.28 -5.53
C GLY A 54 -12.61 -4.10 -5.52
N ILE A 55 -11.99 -3.92 -4.35
CA ILE A 55 -10.51 -3.88 -4.23
C ILE A 55 -9.92 -5.25 -4.53
N GLU A 56 -10.46 -6.31 -3.92
CA GLU A 56 -10.01 -7.68 -4.16
C GLU A 56 -10.13 -8.06 -5.63
N ARG A 57 -11.21 -7.64 -6.30
CA ARG A 57 -11.36 -7.86 -7.74
C ARG A 57 -10.30 -7.11 -8.55
N GLN A 58 -10.05 -5.85 -8.23
CA GLN A 58 -9.02 -5.06 -8.91
C GLN A 58 -7.61 -5.67 -8.70
N LEU A 59 -7.27 -6.09 -7.48
CA LEU A 59 -6.02 -6.78 -7.17
C LEU A 59 -5.91 -8.13 -7.90
N TYR A 60 -7.00 -8.88 -8.00
CA TYR A 60 -7.04 -10.13 -8.76
C TYR A 60 -6.78 -9.90 -10.25
N ASP A 61 -7.47 -8.93 -10.88
CA ASP A 61 -7.29 -8.63 -12.30
C ASP A 61 -5.86 -8.11 -12.57
N LEU A 62 -5.31 -7.31 -11.64
CA LEU A 62 -3.93 -6.84 -11.68
C LEU A 62 -2.90 -7.99 -11.63
N ARG A 63 -3.02 -8.89 -10.65
CA ARG A 63 -2.01 -9.93 -10.36
C ARG A 63 -2.17 -11.18 -11.22
N LYS A 64 -3.41 -11.58 -11.52
CA LYS A 64 -3.69 -12.85 -12.21
C LYS A 64 -3.91 -12.68 -13.71
N LYS A 65 -4.46 -11.55 -14.14
CA LYS A 65 -4.71 -11.27 -15.56
C LYS A 65 -3.73 -10.28 -16.17
N ASN A 66 -2.79 -9.75 -15.38
CA ASN A 66 -1.88 -8.69 -15.79
C ASN A 66 -2.63 -7.49 -16.40
N ALA A 67 -3.81 -7.17 -15.88
CA ALA A 67 -4.58 -6.02 -16.33
C ALA A 67 -3.80 -4.73 -16.07
N THR A 68 -3.86 -3.77 -17.00
CA THR A 68 -3.19 -2.48 -16.86
C THR A 68 -3.98 -1.57 -15.92
N ILE A 69 -3.30 -0.65 -15.24
CA ILE A 69 -3.94 0.28 -14.29
C ILE A 69 -5.13 1.02 -14.91
N PRO A 70 -5.07 1.57 -16.14
CA PRO A 70 -6.21 2.27 -16.74
C PRO A 70 -7.44 1.37 -16.92
N SER A 71 -7.26 0.07 -17.15
CA SER A 71 -8.37 -0.87 -17.29
C SER A 71 -9.12 -1.14 -15.99
N LEU A 72 -8.46 -0.96 -14.84
CA LEU A 72 -9.05 -1.16 -13.52
C LEU A 72 -10.03 -0.05 -13.14
N ALA A 73 -9.78 1.19 -13.60
CA ALA A 73 -10.60 2.35 -13.29
C ALA A 73 -12.04 2.26 -13.85
N ALA A 74 -12.26 1.40 -14.85
CA ALA A 74 -13.57 1.18 -15.45
C ALA A 74 -14.38 0.06 -14.77
N LEU A 75 -13.78 -0.68 -13.83
CA LEU A 75 -14.43 -1.84 -13.22
C LEU A 75 -15.55 -1.41 -12.26
N ASN A 76 -16.65 -2.13 -12.34
CA ASN A 76 -17.80 -1.99 -11.46
C ASN A 76 -18.55 -3.32 -11.41
N ALA A 77 -19.31 -3.53 -10.34
CA ALA A 77 -20.27 -4.63 -10.27
C ALA A 77 -21.50 -4.24 -9.45
N SER A 78 -22.62 -4.87 -9.77
CA SER A 78 -23.84 -4.81 -8.97
C SER A 78 -24.29 -6.23 -8.64
N TYR A 79 -24.82 -6.41 -7.44
CA TYR A 79 -25.26 -7.69 -6.91
C TYR A 79 -26.79 -7.70 -6.77
N GLY A 80 -27.40 -8.90 -6.82
CA GLY A 80 -28.85 -9.07 -6.80
C GLY A 80 -29.55 -8.59 -5.52
N ASN A 81 -28.81 -8.35 -4.44
CA ASN A 81 -29.30 -7.74 -3.20
C ASN A 81 -29.41 -6.20 -3.30
N GLY A 82 -29.00 -5.58 -4.42
CA GLY A 82 -29.00 -4.13 -4.62
C GLY A 82 -27.74 -3.42 -4.12
N SER A 83 -26.71 -4.14 -3.66
CA SER A 83 -25.40 -3.54 -3.43
C SER A 83 -24.62 -3.42 -4.73
N SER A 84 -23.68 -2.48 -4.77
CA SER A 84 -22.79 -2.29 -5.91
C SER A 84 -21.45 -1.75 -5.45
N TRP A 85 -20.45 -1.85 -6.31
CA TRP A 85 -19.19 -1.14 -6.15
C TRP A 85 -18.73 -0.60 -7.50
N VAL A 86 -17.98 0.48 -7.43
CA VAL A 86 -17.34 1.13 -8.57
C VAL A 86 -15.88 1.39 -8.20
N ALA A 87 -14.96 1.03 -9.08
CA ALA A 87 -13.56 1.36 -8.91
C ALA A 87 -13.40 2.89 -8.83
N GLN A 88 -12.66 3.36 -7.83
CA GLN A 88 -12.27 4.75 -7.71
C GLN A 88 -10.77 4.84 -7.75
N SER A 89 -10.24 5.46 -8.80
CA SER A 89 -8.81 5.75 -8.99
C SER A 89 -7.90 4.53 -8.85
N SER A 90 -7.60 3.91 -9.98
CA SER A 90 -6.38 3.12 -10.15
C SER A 90 -5.33 4.03 -10.78
N GLY A 91 -4.20 4.23 -10.09
CA GLY A 91 -3.14 5.13 -10.56
C GLY A 91 -1.81 4.82 -9.90
N PHE A 92 -0.72 5.30 -10.50
CA PHE A 92 0.59 5.25 -9.88
C PHE A 92 0.65 6.17 -8.67
N LEU A 93 1.19 5.66 -7.57
CA LEU A 93 1.41 6.40 -6.34
C LEU A 93 2.40 7.54 -6.56
N GLN A 94 2.01 8.74 -6.13
CA GLN A 94 2.87 9.93 -6.20
C GLN A 94 3.72 10.08 -4.93
N THR A 95 4.24 8.97 -4.39
CA THR A 95 5.05 8.99 -3.17
C THR A 95 6.45 9.46 -3.52
N LEU A 96 6.97 10.46 -2.79
CA LEU A 96 8.29 11.05 -3.04
C LEU A 96 9.45 10.27 -2.36
N ALA A 97 9.14 9.40 -1.41
CA ALA A 97 10.09 8.59 -0.66
C ALA A 97 9.51 7.20 -0.36
N LYS A 98 10.30 6.13 -0.54
CA LYS A 98 9.97 4.80 0.00
C LYS A 98 10.60 4.63 1.36
N ASN A 99 9.79 4.32 2.36
CA ASN A 99 10.24 4.11 3.73
C ASN A 99 9.99 2.66 4.15
N PHE A 100 11.00 2.01 4.72
CA PHE A 100 10.89 0.70 5.35
C PHE A 100 11.35 0.82 6.81
N SER A 101 10.47 0.49 7.75
CA SER A 101 10.73 0.67 9.18
C SER A 101 11.85 -0.24 9.69
N THR A 102 11.86 -1.51 9.28
CA THR A 102 12.89 -2.47 9.65
C THR A 102 13.05 -3.52 8.57
N ILE A 103 14.30 -3.85 8.27
CA ILE A 103 14.68 -4.94 7.37
C ILE A 103 15.60 -5.86 8.15
N SER A 104 15.14 -7.06 8.45
CA SER A 104 15.89 -8.04 9.22
C SER A 104 17.15 -8.48 8.49
N LYS A 105 18.13 -8.96 9.26
CA LYS A 105 19.39 -9.50 8.73
C LYS A 105 19.12 -10.56 7.67
N GLY A 106 19.68 -10.37 6.47
CA GLY A 106 19.60 -11.34 5.39
C GLY A 106 18.34 -11.25 4.52
N ASP A 107 17.31 -10.51 4.95
CA ASP A 107 16.14 -10.18 4.15
C ASP A 107 16.47 -9.14 3.09
N PHE A 108 15.58 -8.97 2.11
CA PHE A 108 15.75 -7.98 1.06
C PHE A 108 14.45 -7.24 0.77
N GLN A 109 14.59 -6.00 0.33
CA GLN A 109 13.49 -5.17 -0.16
C GLN A 109 13.77 -4.72 -1.58
N PHE A 110 12.70 -4.56 -2.37
CA PHE A 110 12.80 -4.08 -3.75
C PHE A 110 12.22 -2.68 -3.91
N VAL A 111 12.86 -1.90 -4.76
CA VAL A 111 12.40 -0.58 -5.18
C VAL A 111 12.38 -0.55 -6.71
N ASP A 112 11.17 -0.49 -7.27
CA ASP A 112 10.95 -0.46 -8.71
C ASP A 112 10.90 0.98 -9.22
N LEU A 113 11.78 1.27 -10.18
CA LEU A 113 11.96 2.59 -10.79
C LEU A 113 11.51 2.61 -12.24
N PHE A 114 10.48 1.83 -12.55
CA PHE A 114 9.89 1.76 -13.88
C PHE A 114 8.39 1.57 -13.82
N ASP A 115 7.75 1.92 -14.92
CA ASP A 115 6.36 1.57 -15.17
C ASP A 115 6.29 0.13 -15.74
N PRO A 116 5.73 -0.84 -15.00
CA PRO A 116 5.58 -2.21 -15.49
C PRO A 116 4.43 -2.41 -16.49
N ASP A 117 3.49 -1.47 -16.63
CA ASP A 117 2.49 -1.46 -17.70
C ASP A 117 3.09 -0.96 -19.01
N ASN A 118 4.16 -0.16 -18.95
CA ASN A 118 4.87 0.36 -20.10
C ASN A 118 6.40 0.22 -19.98
N VAL A 119 6.86 -1.03 -20.03
CA VAL A 119 8.27 -1.43 -19.93
C VAL A 119 9.16 -0.85 -21.03
N GLY A 120 8.54 -0.32 -22.10
CA GLY A 120 9.21 0.37 -23.19
C GLY A 120 9.68 1.78 -22.82
N LEU A 121 9.08 2.41 -21.80
CA LEU A 121 9.45 3.74 -21.34
C LEU A 121 10.56 3.68 -20.30
N ALA A 122 11.52 4.60 -20.44
CA ALA A 122 12.52 4.80 -19.40
C ALA A 122 11.89 5.42 -18.16
N GLY A 123 12.36 5.02 -16.97
CA GLY A 123 11.86 5.58 -15.71
C GLY A 123 12.24 7.04 -15.48
N GLY A 124 13.20 7.57 -16.26
CA GLY A 124 13.64 8.97 -16.15
C GLY A 124 14.40 9.29 -14.85
N VAL A 125 14.77 8.25 -14.08
CA VAL A 125 15.47 8.41 -12.79
C VAL A 125 16.96 8.48 -13.03
N THR A 126 17.58 9.60 -12.61
CA THR A 126 19.04 9.81 -12.74
C THR A 126 19.76 9.56 -11.43
N ARG A 127 19.06 9.63 -10.29
CA ARG A 127 19.67 9.54 -8.97
C ARG A 127 18.72 8.90 -7.97
N VAL A 128 19.30 8.09 -7.09
CA VAL A 128 18.65 7.52 -5.92
C VAL A 128 19.46 7.82 -4.67
N ASP A 129 18.83 8.48 -3.72
CA ASP A 129 19.38 8.78 -2.41
C ASP A 129 18.87 7.76 -1.40
N TRP A 130 19.80 7.05 -0.77
CA TRP A 130 19.53 6.02 0.23
C TRP A 130 20.01 6.49 1.58
N SER A 131 19.16 6.38 2.60
CA SER A 131 19.58 6.54 4.00
C SER A 131 18.99 5.42 4.84
N TRP A 132 19.78 4.89 5.76
CA TRP A 132 19.35 3.90 6.74
C TRP A 132 20.08 4.10 8.06
N GLU A 133 19.52 3.51 9.10
CA GLU A 133 20.06 3.49 10.46
C GLU A 133 20.39 2.05 10.87
N ALA A 134 21.22 1.92 11.91
CA ALA A 134 21.54 0.62 12.48
C ALA A 134 20.31 0.05 13.21
N GLY A 135 20.01 -1.22 12.94
CA GLY A 135 19.00 -1.97 13.67
C GLY A 135 19.39 -2.20 15.14
N SER A 136 18.41 -2.61 15.95
CA SER A 136 18.61 -2.90 17.37
C SER A 136 19.58 -4.05 17.64
N ASP A 137 19.84 -4.90 16.64
CA ASP A 137 20.76 -6.04 16.68
C ASP A 137 22.20 -5.70 16.29
N CYS A 138 22.48 -4.47 15.86
CA CYS A 138 23.81 -4.07 15.38
C CYS A 138 24.80 -3.65 16.48
N GLY A 139 24.38 -3.59 17.75
CA GLY A 139 25.28 -3.23 18.87
C GLY A 139 25.95 -1.85 18.73
N GLY A 140 25.40 -0.95 17.91
CA GLY A 140 25.93 0.40 17.65
C GLY A 140 26.78 0.55 16.37
N GLY A 141 27.11 -0.53 15.67
CA GLY A 141 27.79 -0.46 14.37
C GLY A 141 26.81 -0.27 13.19
N PRO A 142 27.18 0.39 12.09
CA PRO A 142 26.31 0.45 10.91
C PRO A 142 26.23 -0.94 10.24
N PRO A 143 25.05 -1.38 9.76
CA PRO A 143 24.92 -2.62 9.00
C PRO A 143 25.68 -2.49 7.69
N GLU A 144 26.39 -3.55 7.31
CA GLU A 144 26.96 -3.64 5.97
C GLU A 144 25.80 -3.84 4.98
N VAL A 145 25.73 -3.04 3.92
CA VAL A 145 24.63 -3.12 2.95
C VAL A 145 25.13 -3.62 1.60
N GLU A 146 24.31 -4.49 1.00
CA GLU A 146 24.40 -4.91 -0.38
C GLU A 146 23.26 -4.25 -1.19
N LEU A 147 23.63 -3.49 -2.23
CA LEU A 147 22.70 -2.96 -3.24
C LEU A 147 22.86 -3.74 -4.55
N GLY A 148 21.74 -4.31 -5.02
CA GLY A 148 21.65 -4.95 -6.33
C GLY A 148 20.90 -4.07 -7.33
N TYR A 149 21.42 -3.95 -8.55
CA TYR A 149 20.82 -3.16 -9.62
C TYR A 149 20.54 -4.07 -10.80
N ALA A 150 19.26 -4.30 -11.07
CA ALA A 150 18.80 -4.92 -12.30
C ALA A 150 18.41 -3.81 -13.28
N LYS A 151 19.01 -3.78 -14.48
CA LYS A 151 18.72 -2.76 -15.51
C LYS A 151 18.29 -3.39 -16.83
N TRP A 152 17.41 -2.71 -17.55
CA TRP A 152 17.03 -3.03 -18.93
C TRP A 152 16.94 -1.78 -19.78
N LEU A 153 17.11 -1.95 -21.09
CA LEU A 153 16.94 -0.88 -22.06
C LEU A 153 15.46 -0.53 -22.24
N SER A 154 15.18 0.75 -22.46
CA SER A 154 13.88 1.21 -22.95
C SER A 154 13.56 0.54 -24.29
N GLY A 155 12.42 -0.13 -24.37
CA GLY A 155 11.98 -0.90 -25.55
C GLY A 155 12.25 -2.41 -25.51
N GLY A 156 12.82 -2.94 -24.42
CA GLY A 156 13.15 -4.37 -24.25
C GLY A 156 12.11 -5.21 -23.50
N SER A 157 12.38 -6.52 -23.41
CA SER A 157 11.69 -7.45 -22.50
C SER A 157 12.11 -7.23 -21.04
N VAL A 158 11.24 -7.56 -20.06
CA VAL A 158 11.45 -7.42 -18.59
C VAL A 158 12.49 -8.41 -18.04
N LEU A 159 13.42 -8.86 -18.88
CA LEU A 159 14.55 -9.67 -18.44
C LEU A 159 15.73 -8.71 -18.22
N PRO A 160 16.32 -8.69 -17.00
CA PRO A 160 17.48 -7.85 -16.75
C PRO A 160 18.61 -8.26 -17.68
N GLN A 161 19.09 -7.33 -18.49
CA GLN A 161 20.21 -7.58 -19.40
C GLN A 161 21.54 -7.61 -18.63
N ASP A 162 21.59 -6.84 -17.55
CA ASP A 162 22.73 -6.72 -16.67
C ASP A 162 22.24 -6.66 -15.22
N PHE A 163 23.00 -7.31 -14.34
CA PHE A 163 22.82 -7.23 -12.90
C PHE A 163 24.15 -6.88 -12.24
N THR A 164 24.18 -5.79 -11.46
CA THR A 164 25.37 -5.38 -10.70
C THR A 164 25.08 -5.42 -9.21
N ILE A 165 26.06 -5.85 -8.42
CA ILE A 165 25.98 -5.86 -6.96
C ILE A 165 27.08 -4.97 -6.41
N VAL A 166 26.74 -4.06 -5.51
CA VAL A 166 27.68 -3.23 -4.76
C VAL A 166 27.55 -3.57 -3.28
N ARG A 167 28.69 -3.79 -2.61
CA ARG A 167 28.79 -4.20 -1.20
C ARG A 167 29.60 -3.18 -0.41
N GLY A 168 29.53 -3.24 0.92
CA GLY A 168 30.33 -2.39 1.80
C GLY A 168 29.90 -0.91 1.81
N LEU A 169 28.62 -0.65 1.53
CA LEU A 169 28.08 0.71 1.46
C LEU A 169 27.75 1.27 2.85
N THR A 170 27.90 2.59 3.03
CA THR A 170 27.70 3.28 4.32
C THR A 170 26.62 4.36 4.22
N SER A 171 25.62 4.39 5.10
CA SER A 171 24.59 5.44 5.08
C SER A 171 25.17 6.86 5.34
N PRO A 172 24.71 7.92 4.64
CA PRO A 172 23.85 7.92 3.45
C PRO A 172 24.64 7.57 2.18
N GLN A 173 23.95 7.01 1.18
CA GLN A 173 24.53 6.66 -0.12
C GLN A 173 23.75 7.29 -1.27
N VAL A 174 24.50 7.71 -2.29
CA VAL A 174 23.95 8.26 -3.52
C VAL A 174 24.31 7.33 -4.66
N THR A 175 23.32 6.85 -5.40
CA THR A 175 23.53 6.10 -6.63
C THR A 175 23.14 6.96 -7.82
N THR A 176 24.04 7.12 -8.80
CA THR A 176 23.75 7.70 -10.11
C THR A 176 23.29 6.60 -11.08
N LEU A 177 22.23 6.88 -11.82
CA LEU A 177 21.57 5.98 -12.78
C LEU A 177 21.47 6.65 -14.16
N ASP A 178 21.32 5.84 -15.19
CA ASP A 178 21.11 6.28 -16.58
C ASP A 178 19.61 6.52 -16.81
N PRO A 179 19.16 7.76 -17.04
CA PRO A 179 17.74 8.08 -17.15
C PRO A 179 17.04 7.42 -18.35
N THR A 180 17.80 6.83 -19.29
CA THR A 180 17.26 6.13 -20.47
C THR A 180 16.89 4.67 -20.20
N LYS A 181 17.12 4.17 -18.97
CA LYS A 181 16.92 2.77 -18.57
C LYS A 181 15.86 2.64 -17.48
N GLY A 182 15.26 1.46 -17.40
CA GLY A 182 14.45 1.05 -16.26
C GLY A 182 15.31 0.30 -15.24
N TYR A 183 15.02 0.48 -13.95
CA TYR A 183 15.76 -0.15 -12.87
C TYR A 183 14.84 -0.82 -11.86
N ARG A 184 15.28 -2.00 -11.39
CA ARG A 184 14.79 -2.62 -10.15
C ARG A 184 15.96 -2.70 -9.18
N LEU A 185 15.81 -2.06 -8.04
CA LEU A 185 16.83 -1.98 -7.01
C LEU A 185 16.52 -2.94 -5.88
N ARG A 186 17.53 -3.68 -5.42
CA ARG A 186 17.44 -4.60 -4.28
C ARG A 186 18.31 -4.08 -3.16
N PHE A 187 17.71 -3.88 -1.99
CA PHE A 187 18.42 -3.55 -0.75
C PHE A 187 18.49 -4.79 0.13
N ARG A 188 19.68 -5.13 0.64
CA ARG A 188 19.88 -6.23 1.58
C ARG A 188 20.91 -5.86 2.66
N PRO A 189 20.51 -5.81 3.94
CA PRO A 189 21.46 -5.65 5.04
C PRO A 189 22.15 -6.99 5.37
N LYS A 190 23.45 -6.91 5.63
CA LYS A 190 24.34 -7.99 6.04
C LYS A 190 24.88 -7.70 7.44
N GLY A 191 25.19 -8.77 8.16
CA GLY A 191 25.71 -8.70 9.54
C GLY A 191 24.61 -8.50 10.58
N CYS A 192 23.78 -7.48 10.42
CA CYS A 192 22.66 -7.11 11.31
C CYS A 192 21.52 -6.44 10.51
N ALA A 193 20.41 -6.05 11.17
CA ALA A 193 19.25 -5.43 10.55
C ALA A 193 19.49 -3.95 10.21
N ALA A 194 18.74 -3.44 9.23
CA ALA A 194 18.67 -2.01 8.93
C ALA A 194 17.33 -1.44 9.41
N ALA A 195 17.36 -0.27 10.03
CA ALA A 195 16.18 0.47 10.46
C ALA A 195 15.99 1.73 9.60
N ASN A 196 14.73 2.17 9.49
CA ASN A 196 14.37 3.44 8.85
C ASN A 196 15.00 3.64 7.46
N LEU A 197 15.00 2.59 6.63
CA LEU A 197 15.50 2.70 5.26
C LEU A 197 14.59 3.65 4.48
N LYS A 198 15.19 4.70 3.94
CA LYS A 198 14.55 5.67 3.07
C LYS A 198 15.24 5.65 1.70
N ALA A 199 14.44 5.59 0.65
CA ALA A 199 14.88 5.78 -0.73
C ALA A 199 14.14 6.97 -1.34
N GLU A 200 14.88 7.92 -1.92
CA GLU A 200 14.34 9.08 -2.64
C GLU A 200 14.90 9.09 -4.06
N VAL A 201 14.07 9.47 -5.04
CA VAL A 201 14.44 9.45 -6.47
C VAL A 201 14.32 10.85 -7.06
N SER A 202 15.22 11.19 -7.99
CA SER A 202 15.19 12.49 -8.66
C SER A 202 15.50 12.40 -10.17
N PRO A 203 14.83 13.22 -11.01
CA PRO A 203 15.06 13.29 -12.45
C PRO A 203 16.15 14.33 -12.75
N GLY A 204 17.40 13.99 -12.44
CA GLY A 204 18.57 14.81 -12.80
C GLY A 204 19.20 15.57 -11.63
N VAL A 205 20.05 16.55 -11.96
CA VAL A 205 20.94 17.25 -11.02
C VAL A 205 20.25 18.30 -10.12
N ALA A 206 18.96 18.57 -10.33
CA ALA A 206 18.22 19.63 -9.63
C ALA A 206 17.54 19.19 -8.31
N TYR A 207 17.79 17.98 -7.80
CA TYR A 207 17.30 17.48 -6.49
C TYR A 207 15.78 17.59 -6.26
N ALA A 208 14.96 17.66 -7.31
CA ALA A 208 13.51 17.61 -7.14
C ALA A 208 13.08 16.16 -6.90
N PRO A 209 12.47 15.81 -5.74
CA PRO A 209 11.94 14.48 -5.53
C PRO A 209 10.89 14.15 -6.59
N MET A 210 10.96 12.94 -7.14
CA MET A 210 10.00 12.41 -8.11
C MET A 210 9.21 11.27 -7.47
N ALA A 211 7.99 11.08 -7.96
CA ALA A 211 7.15 9.96 -7.58
C ALA A 211 7.76 8.61 -7.98
N PHE A 212 7.64 7.59 -7.12
CA PHE A 212 8.01 6.23 -7.49
C PHE A 212 7.07 5.67 -8.57
N PRO A 213 7.57 5.29 -9.75
CA PRO A 213 6.74 4.80 -10.85
C PRO A 213 6.23 3.36 -10.66
N GLY A 214 6.66 2.63 -9.63
CA GLY A 214 6.36 1.20 -9.44
C GLY A 214 5.22 0.88 -8.46
N ASP A 215 4.71 1.87 -7.71
CA ASP A 215 3.66 1.65 -6.71
C ASP A 215 2.31 2.15 -7.23
N ILE A 216 1.22 1.54 -6.78
CA ILE A 216 -0.14 1.87 -7.21
C ILE A 216 -1.08 2.10 -6.04
N THR A 217 -2.01 3.02 -6.26
CA THR A 217 -3.21 3.16 -5.43
C THR A 217 -4.37 2.51 -6.17
N ILE A 218 -5.11 1.69 -5.46
CA ILE A 218 -6.36 1.08 -5.92
C ILE A 218 -7.45 1.49 -4.94
N GLY A 219 -8.50 2.16 -5.42
CA GLY A 219 -9.67 2.46 -4.62
C GLY A 219 -10.96 1.83 -5.14
N SER A 220 -11.92 1.69 -4.25
CA SER A 220 -13.26 1.17 -4.55
C SER A 220 -14.28 1.85 -3.66
N THR A 221 -15.40 2.25 -4.25
CA THR A 221 -16.54 2.81 -3.52
C THR A 221 -17.71 1.86 -3.63
N GLY A 222 -18.11 1.29 -2.50
CA GLY A 222 -19.27 0.44 -2.35
C GLY A 222 -20.50 1.26 -1.96
N ALA A 223 -21.66 0.90 -2.51
CA ALA A 223 -22.93 1.56 -2.25
C ALA A 223 -24.02 0.51 -1.93
N TYR A 224 -24.83 0.81 -0.92
CA TYR A 224 -26.01 0.02 -0.59
C TYR A 224 -27.07 0.91 0.08
N LYS A 225 -28.31 0.90 -0.45
CA LYS A 225 -29.38 1.80 -0.01
C LYS A 225 -28.92 3.28 0.01
N LYS A 226 -28.86 3.91 1.18
CA LYS A 226 -28.47 5.32 1.37
C LYS A 226 -27.03 5.49 1.88
N THR A 227 -26.28 4.40 2.00
CA THR A 227 -24.92 4.41 2.52
C THR A 227 -23.91 4.15 1.41
N THR A 228 -22.78 4.86 1.50
CA THR A 228 -21.62 4.69 0.64
C THR A 228 -20.38 4.56 1.51
N GLN A 229 -19.47 3.67 1.11
CA GLN A 229 -18.19 3.45 1.78
C GLN A 229 -17.09 3.42 0.72
N ALA A 230 -16.00 4.15 0.96
CA ALA A 230 -14.86 4.20 0.06
C ALA A 230 -13.63 3.65 0.78
N ILE A 231 -12.92 2.74 0.11
CA ILE A 231 -11.69 2.13 0.62
C ILE A 231 -10.60 2.34 -0.43
N SER A 232 -9.36 2.54 0.02
CA SER A 232 -8.18 2.68 -0.85
C SER A 232 -7.01 1.91 -0.27
N VAL A 233 -6.26 1.24 -1.14
CA VAL A 233 -5.08 0.43 -0.80
C VAL A 233 -3.90 0.89 -1.65
N GLN A 234 -2.75 0.95 -0.99
CA GLN A 234 -1.46 1.21 -1.62
C GLN A 234 -0.69 -0.12 -1.70
N ALA A 235 -0.24 -0.50 -2.90
CA ALA A 235 0.46 -1.76 -3.12
C ALA A 235 1.51 -1.60 -4.23
N PRO A 236 2.57 -2.42 -4.24
CA PRO A 236 3.48 -2.48 -5.39
C PRO A 236 2.75 -3.05 -6.62
N ARG A 237 3.01 -2.50 -7.81
CA ARG A 237 2.35 -2.88 -9.06
C ARG A 237 2.70 -4.29 -9.51
N GLN A 238 3.95 -4.69 -9.28
CA GLN A 238 4.41 -6.06 -9.47
C GLN A 238 4.77 -6.64 -8.10
N ASP A 239 4.32 -7.87 -7.86
CA ASP A 239 4.92 -8.66 -6.80
C ASP A 239 6.37 -9.01 -7.19
N ILE A 240 7.17 -9.45 -6.22
CA ILE A 240 8.51 -9.97 -6.44
C ILE A 240 8.40 -11.05 -7.52
N LEU A 241 8.83 -10.69 -8.74
CA LEU A 241 8.67 -11.53 -9.93
C LEU A 241 9.28 -12.90 -9.67
N SER A 242 8.43 -13.89 -9.40
CA SER A 242 8.75 -15.31 -9.45
C SER A 242 9.76 -15.80 -8.39
N GLY A 243 9.52 -17.00 -7.87
CA GLY A 243 10.49 -17.70 -7.01
C GLY A 243 11.89 -17.85 -7.64
N VAL A 244 12.05 -17.56 -8.94
CA VAL A 244 13.34 -17.50 -9.63
C VAL A 244 14.35 -16.56 -8.95
N PHE A 245 13.90 -15.51 -8.25
CA PHE A 245 14.79 -14.66 -7.44
C PHE A 245 14.73 -14.95 -5.93
N SER A 246 13.81 -15.81 -5.47
CA SER A 246 13.74 -16.22 -4.05
C SER A 246 14.68 -17.38 -3.71
N TYR A 247 15.11 -18.14 -4.72
CA TYR A 247 16.28 -19.01 -4.63
C TYR A 247 17.31 -18.57 -5.66
N VAL A 248 18.34 -17.88 -5.19
CA VAL A 248 19.59 -17.85 -5.94
C VAL A 248 20.58 -18.66 -5.15
N ILE A 249 20.89 -19.87 -5.65
CA ILE A 249 22.12 -20.57 -5.25
C ILE A 249 23.25 -19.78 -5.90
N PHE A 250 23.67 -18.71 -5.24
CA PHE A 250 24.96 -18.11 -5.51
C PHE A 250 25.99 -19.02 -4.85
N SER A 251 26.58 -19.91 -5.64
CA SER A 251 27.84 -20.51 -5.27
C SER A 251 28.93 -19.49 -5.59
N GLU A 252 29.65 -19.02 -4.56
CA GLU A 252 30.86 -18.20 -4.75
C GLU A 252 31.98 -19.01 -5.45
N CYS A 253 31.82 -20.34 -5.49
CA CYS A 253 32.69 -21.28 -6.18
C CYS A 253 32.00 -21.83 -7.45
N GLN A 254 32.75 -22.37 -8.42
CA GLN A 254 32.13 -23.10 -9.53
C GLN A 254 31.34 -24.30 -9.00
N LEU A 255 30.06 -24.43 -9.40
CA LEU A 255 29.23 -25.58 -9.09
C LEU A 255 29.77 -26.81 -9.82
N ILE A 256 30.36 -27.74 -9.07
CA ILE A 256 30.81 -29.03 -9.59
C ILE A 256 29.58 -29.92 -9.79
N LYS A 257 29.28 -30.26 -11.04
CA LYS A 257 28.20 -31.21 -11.37
C LYS A 257 28.63 -32.68 -11.26
N ASP A 258 29.93 -32.92 -11.12
CA ASP A 258 30.54 -34.25 -11.15
C ASP A 258 31.39 -34.51 -9.89
N PRO A 259 30.97 -35.41 -8.97
CA PRO A 259 31.62 -35.63 -7.68
C PRO A 259 33.06 -36.15 -7.76
N THR A 260 33.57 -36.52 -8.94
CA THR A 260 34.95 -37.01 -9.10
C THR A 260 35.98 -35.93 -9.41
N ASN A 261 35.58 -34.68 -9.66
CA ASN A 261 36.52 -33.59 -9.93
C ASN A 261 36.86 -32.80 -8.65
N PRO A 262 38.16 -32.52 -8.39
CA PRO A 262 38.56 -31.69 -7.27
C PRO A 262 38.04 -30.25 -7.43
N ALA A 263 37.60 -29.66 -6.32
CA ALA A 263 37.02 -28.33 -6.32
C ALA A 263 38.05 -27.26 -6.70
N PRO A 264 37.76 -26.38 -7.67
CA PRO A 264 38.62 -25.24 -7.94
C PRO A 264 38.63 -24.28 -6.74
N PRO A 265 39.76 -23.61 -6.46
CA PRO A 265 39.86 -22.64 -5.37
C PRO A 265 38.91 -21.47 -5.60
N CYS A 266 38.17 -21.10 -4.56
CA CYS A 266 37.25 -19.96 -4.60
C CYS A 266 38.06 -18.65 -4.47
N PRO A 267 37.71 -17.59 -5.24
CA PRO A 267 38.34 -16.28 -5.12
C PRO A 267 37.99 -15.57 -3.81
#